data_AF-A0A3E2BMB9-F1
#
_entry.id   AF-A0A3E2BMB9-F1
#
_cell.length_a   1.000
_cell.length_b   1.000
_cell.length_c   1.000
_cell.angle_alpha   90.00
_cell.angle_beta   90.00
_cell.angle_gamma   90.00
#
_symmetry.space_group_name_H-M   'P 1'
#
loop_
_entity.id
_entity.type
_entity.pdbx_description
1 polymer ?
#
loop_
_entity_poly.entity_id
_entity_poly.type
_entity_poly.pdbx_seq_one_letter_code
_entity_poly.pdbx_strand_id
1 'polypeptide(L)'
;MRKSLVSALLVLVMTMFMVISGFSWGSATHAFIAKKTGRYYLALDFQELYGSLAPDLFNYNFDLYADPVLRAFTHGTPGNEAFMSVWEKATYRNFQKALAYGFVAHNDVWGADFTAHHQAQSIAPPDDFPLVPGEIEPGYVMIKAVALNADPTINNYFESLGLYNADPGQFRLRLELCHNLVESAGDLIIRKVDARIGEDIIAAAVVRDKSFQNLLITALNNPDYNSAIRENEVLFRRFMVQYGAILILPEFRALKGLAESLAQSGVLLLKKMAGIDIPLDRATEIAEYGLKKSIQLCAPDYMNEVRKTIEKVRLEMRSRNIRY
;
A
#
# COMPACT_ATOMS: atom_id res chain seq x y z
N MET A 1 5.90 -28.68 -29.15
CA MET A 1 4.63 -28.09 -28.67
C MET A 1 4.56 -27.90 -27.15
N ARG A 2 5.02 -28.84 -26.29
CA ARG A 2 5.00 -28.64 -24.82
C ARG A 2 5.84 -27.45 -24.31
N LYS A 3 7.01 -27.18 -24.92
CA LYS A 3 7.88 -26.06 -24.51
C LYS A 3 7.29 -24.68 -24.83
N SER A 4 6.52 -24.53 -25.92
CA SER A 4 5.89 -23.24 -26.27
C SER A 4 4.67 -22.91 -25.42
N LEU A 5 3.95 -23.92 -24.91
CA LEU A 5 2.82 -23.74 -23.99
C LEU A 5 3.27 -23.29 -22.59
N VAL A 6 4.39 -23.82 -22.08
CA VAL A 6 4.95 -23.39 -20.79
C VAL A 6 5.49 -21.96 -20.89
N SER A 7 6.17 -21.61 -21.98
CA SER A 7 6.64 -20.24 -22.22
C SER A 7 5.49 -19.27 -22.45
N ALA A 8 4.43 -19.66 -23.17
CA ALA A 8 3.24 -18.82 -23.35
C ALA A 8 2.44 -18.63 -22.06
N LEU A 9 2.37 -19.65 -21.19
CA LEU A 9 1.73 -19.55 -19.88
C LEU A 9 2.55 -18.67 -18.92
N LEU A 10 3.89 -18.77 -18.96
CA LEU A 10 4.78 -17.88 -18.22
C LEU A 10 4.71 -16.44 -18.74
N VAL A 11 4.59 -16.22 -20.05
CA VAL A 11 4.38 -14.90 -20.65
C VAL A 11 2.98 -14.36 -20.35
N LEU A 12 1.95 -15.20 -20.28
CA LEU A 12 0.58 -14.81 -19.90
C LEU A 12 0.47 -14.48 -18.40
N VAL A 13 1.14 -15.26 -17.55
CA VAL A 13 1.30 -14.94 -16.13
C VAL A 13 2.16 -13.67 -15.99
N MET A 14 3.24 -13.52 -16.78
CA MET A 14 4.10 -12.34 -16.81
C MET A 14 3.37 -11.05 -17.27
N THR A 15 2.43 -11.17 -18.21
CA THR A 15 1.62 -10.02 -18.70
C THR A 15 0.47 -9.65 -17.77
N MET A 16 0.24 -10.42 -16.70
CA MET A 16 -0.65 -10.03 -15.61
C MET A 16 0.06 -9.27 -14.46
N PHE A 17 1.36 -8.99 -14.56
CA PHE A 17 2.11 -8.24 -13.52
C PHE A 17 2.32 -6.76 -13.83
N MET A 18 1.30 -6.08 -14.36
CA MET A 18 1.33 -4.62 -14.38
C MET A 18 0.61 -4.13 -13.14
N VAL A 19 1.35 -4.11 -12.03
CA VAL A 19 0.82 -3.81 -10.70
C VAL A 19 1.85 -2.93 -10.00
N ILE A 20 1.47 -1.69 -9.63
CA ILE A 20 2.39 -0.64 -9.20
C ILE A 20 1.90 0.05 -7.93
N SER A 21 2.82 0.51 -7.11
CA SER A 21 2.59 0.94 -5.73
C SER A 21 2.35 2.43 -5.60
N GLY A 22 1.56 2.81 -4.60
CA GLY A 22 1.33 4.18 -4.18
C GLY A 22 0.83 4.23 -2.75
N PHE A 23 1.56 4.99 -1.93
CA PHE A 23 1.23 5.70 -0.68
C PHE A 23 0.10 5.18 0.20
N SER A 24 0.44 4.18 1.02
CA SER A 24 -0.29 3.79 2.23
C SER A 24 0.61 2.95 3.17
N TRP A 25 0.19 2.57 4.38
CA TRP A 25 0.88 1.44 5.02
C TRP A 25 0.92 0.22 4.08
N GLY A 26 1.93 -0.64 4.18
CA GLY A 26 1.92 -1.89 3.40
C GLY A 26 0.64 -2.71 3.65
N SER A 27 0.19 -3.46 2.63
CA SER A 27 -1.07 -4.21 2.70
C SER A 27 -1.16 -5.16 3.90
N ALA A 28 -0.08 -5.83 4.30
CA ALA A 28 -0.10 -6.69 5.49
C ALA A 28 -0.25 -5.87 6.78
N THR A 29 0.34 -4.68 6.82
CA THR A 29 0.22 -3.75 7.93
C THR A 29 -1.20 -3.21 8.06
N HIS A 30 -1.84 -2.78 6.97
CA HIS A 30 -3.25 -2.42 6.97
C HIS A 30 -4.14 -3.57 7.43
N ALA A 31 -3.92 -4.77 6.88
CA ALA A 31 -4.66 -5.96 7.29
C ALA A 31 -4.48 -6.24 8.80
N PHE A 32 -3.26 -6.08 9.33
CA PHE A 32 -2.98 -6.26 10.75
C PHE A 32 -3.66 -5.18 11.60
N ILE A 33 -3.62 -3.91 11.18
CA ILE A 33 -4.31 -2.80 11.85
C ILE A 33 -5.81 -3.09 11.89
N ALA A 34 -6.43 -3.46 10.77
CA ALA A 34 -7.85 -3.81 10.68
C ALA A 34 -8.25 -4.93 11.65
N LYS A 35 -7.45 -6.02 11.70
CA LYS A 35 -7.63 -7.12 12.68
C LYS A 35 -7.56 -6.67 14.14
N LYS A 36 -7.05 -5.48 14.42
CA LYS A 36 -7.00 -4.89 15.76
C LYS A 36 -8.05 -3.80 15.94
N THR A 37 -8.46 -3.05 14.93
CA THR A 37 -9.42 -1.95 15.10
C THR A 37 -10.87 -2.43 15.27
N GLY A 38 -11.35 -3.40 14.46
CA GLY A 38 -12.79 -3.67 14.29
C GLY A 38 -13.42 -4.85 15.04
N ARG A 39 -12.78 -5.39 16.10
CA ARG A 39 -13.18 -6.66 16.78
C ARG A 39 -14.53 -6.71 17.55
N TYR A 40 -15.63 -6.21 16.99
CA TYR A 40 -16.96 -6.47 17.54
C TYR A 40 -17.53 -7.82 17.07
N TYR A 41 -17.20 -8.28 15.85
CA TYR A 41 -17.70 -9.55 15.31
C TYR A 41 -16.65 -10.31 14.48
N LEU A 42 -16.08 -11.37 15.05
CA LEU A 42 -15.05 -12.22 14.40
C LEU A 42 -15.45 -12.78 13.02
N ALA A 43 -16.76 -12.97 12.78
CA ALA A 43 -17.26 -13.45 11.50
C ALA A 43 -17.11 -12.42 10.35
N LEU A 44 -16.86 -11.15 10.68
CA LEU A 44 -16.78 -10.03 9.74
C LEU A 44 -15.35 -9.55 9.49
N ASP A 45 -14.36 -10.14 10.19
CA ASP A 45 -12.94 -9.75 10.12
C ASP A 45 -12.41 -9.72 8.68
N PHE A 46 -12.76 -10.69 7.83
CA PHE A 46 -12.31 -10.71 6.43
C PHE A 46 -12.93 -9.59 5.57
N GLN A 47 -14.10 -9.09 5.96
CA GLN A 47 -14.77 -7.99 5.27
C GLN A 47 -14.12 -6.66 5.62
N GLU A 48 -13.82 -6.44 6.91
CA GLU A 48 -13.04 -5.29 7.36
C GLU A 48 -11.64 -5.29 6.77
N LEU A 49 -10.97 -6.44 6.81
CA LEU A 49 -9.61 -6.60 6.30
C LEU A 49 -9.57 -6.24 4.82
N TYR A 50 -10.46 -6.78 3.99
CA TYR A 50 -10.47 -6.37 2.58
C TYR A 50 -10.81 -4.88 2.42
N GLY A 51 -11.76 -4.39 3.23
CA GLY A 51 -12.12 -2.98 3.29
C GLY A 51 -10.90 -2.07 3.49
N SER A 52 -10.00 -2.43 4.41
CA SER A 52 -8.80 -1.64 4.69
C SER A 52 -7.71 -1.72 3.63
N LEU A 53 -7.81 -2.63 2.68
CA LEU A 53 -6.88 -2.74 1.54
C LEU A 53 -7.41 -2.01 0.32
N ALA A 54 -8.73 -1.94 0.17
CA ALA A 54 -9.38 -1.44 -1.03
C ALA A 54 -9.10 0.03 -1.41
N PRO A 55 -8.80 0.97 -0.50
CA PRO A 55 -8.41 2.32 -0.91
C PRO A 55 -7.24 2.34 -1.90
N ASP A 56 -6.34 1.34 -1.83
CA ASP A 56 -5.19 1.22 -2.73
C ASP A 56 -5.54 0.70 -4.13
N LEU A 57 -6.79 0.35 -4.42
CA LEU A 57 -7.14 -0.37 -5.66
C LEU A 57 -6.68 0.35 -6.95
N PHE A 58 -6.58 1.69 -6.91
CA PHE A 58 -6.14 2.51 -8.04
C PHE A 58 -4.64 2.78 -8.08
N ASN A 59 -3.90 2.52 -6.99
CA ASN A 59 -2.47 2.80 -6.92
C ASN A 59 -1.70 1.96 -7.96
N TYR A 60 -2.30 0.84 -8.36
CA TYR A 60 -1.82 -0.10 -9.36
C TYR A 60 -2.18 0.25 -10.81
N ASN A 61 -2.88 1.36 -11.03
CA ASN A 61 -3.24 1.85 -12.35
C ASN A 61 -2.60 3.21 -12.61
N PHE A 62 -1.54 3.22 -13.38
CA PHE A 62 -0.77 4.42 -13.66
C PHE A 62 -1.50 5.56 -14.35
N ASP A 63 -2.61 5.30 -15.02
CA ASP A 63 -3.39 6.35 -15.65
C ASP A 63 -4.35 7.00 -14.64
N LEU A 64 -4.57 6.36 -13.49
CA LEU A 64 -5.50 6.77 -12.44
C LEU A 64 -4.85 7.03 -11.08
N TYR A 65 -3.62 6.61 -10.84
CA TYR A 65 -2.98 6.69 -9.51
C TYR A 65 -2.86 8.13 -9.00
N ALA A 66 -2.64 9.08 -9.91
CA ALA A 66 -2.56 10.51 -9.63
C ALA A 66 -3.87 11.25 -9.92
N ASP A 67 -4.97 10.53 -10.17
CA ASP A 67 -6.28 11.16 -10.36
C ASP A 67 -6.74 11.80 -9.03
N PRO A 68 -6.94 13.13 -9.00
CA PRO A 68 -7.23 13.83 -7.74
C PRO A 68 -8.62 13.51 -7.19
N VAL A 69 -9.59 13.15 -8.06
CA VAL A 69 -10.95 12.77 -7.64
C VAL A 69 -10.90 11.42 -6.95
N LEU A 70 -10.22 10.44 -7.57
CA LEU A 70 -10.05 9.11 -6.99
C LEU A 70 -9.23 9.17 -5.70
N ARG A 71 -8.12 9.91 -5.66
CA ARG A 71 -7.31 10.05 -4.43
C ARG A 71 -8.11 10.65 -3.29
N ALA A 72 -8.88 11.72 -3.54
CA ALA A 72 -9.77 12.30 -2.53
C ALA A 72 -10.84 11.30 -2.07
N PHE A 73 -11.40 10.52 -2.99
CA PHE A 73 -12.41 9.51 -2.69
C PHE A 73 -11.86 8.29 -1.93
N THR A 74 -10.63 7.85 -2.18
CA THR A 74 -10.09 6.66 -1.53
C THR A 74 -9.33 6.96 -0.24
N HIS A 75 -8.53 8.03 -0.22
CA HIS A 75 -7.65 8.35 0.89
C HIS A 75 -7.97 9.71 1.55
N GLY A 76 -8.73 10.57 0.86
CA GLY A 76 -8.93 11.94 1.31
C GLY A 76 -7.70 12.82 1.11
N THR A 77 -7.87 14.10 1.39
CA THR A 77 -6.79 15.08 1.50
C THR A 77 -7.09 16.00 2.69
N PRO A 78 -6.11 16.73 3.25
CA PRO A 78 -6.38 17.66 4.34
C PRO A 78 -7.55 18.61 4.01
N GLY A 79 -8.62 18.54 4.81
CA GLY A 79 -9.86 19.30 4.59
C GLY A 79 -10.89 18.65 3.66
N ASN A 80 -10.62 17.45 3.13
CA ASN A 80 -11.53 16.69 2.26
C ASN A 80 -11.60 15.22 2.66
N GLU A 81 -12.72 14.83 3.27
CA GLU A 81 -13.00 13.46 3.71
C GLU A 81 -13.96 12.72 2.76
N ALA A 82 -13.85 12.89 1.44
CA ALA A 82 -14.79 12.27 0.48
C ALA A 82 -14.90 10.73 0.61
N PHE A 83 -13.86 10.06 1.13
CA PHE A 83 -13.89 8.63 1.47
C PHE A 83 -14.99 8.26 2.48
N MET A 84 -15.45 9.19 3.31
CA MET A 84 -16.53 8.96 4.28
C MET A 84 -17.87 8.63 3.61
N SER A 85 -18.06 9.02 2.35
CA SER A 85 -19.24 8.62 1.57
C SER A 85 -19.42 7.09 1.50
N VAL A 86 -18.33 6.31 1.52
CA VAL A 86 -18.39 4.84 1.54
C VAL A 86 -19.05 4.35 2.84
N TRP A 87 -18.71 4.95 3.97
CA TRP A 87 -19.34 4.66 5.25
C TRP A 87 -20.82 5.06 5.29
N GLU A 88 -21.14 6.25 4.79
CA GLU A 88 -22.50 6.79 4.79
C GLU A 88 -23.46 5.99 3.92
N LYS A 89 -23.00 5.52 2.75
CA LYS A 89 -23.81 4.73 1.81
C LYS A 89 -23.84 3.24 2.13
N ALA A 90 -22.94 2.73 2.97
CA ALA A 90 -22.90 1.33 3.33
C ALA A 90 -24.14 0.89 4.11
N THR A 91 -24.65 -0.29 3.78
CA THR A 91 -25.76 -0.93 4.50
C THR A 91 -25.27 -2.11 5.34
N TYR A 92 -26.10 -2.62 6.26
CA TYR A 92 -25.79 -3.87 6.97
C TYR A 92 -25.94 -5.12 6.08
N ARG A 93 -26.51 -4.99 4.88
CA ARG A 93 -26.66 -6.09 3.93
C ARG A 93 -25.32 -6.37 3.25
N ASN A 94 -25.08 -7.66 2.95
CA ASN A 94 -23.87 -8.13 2.27
C ASN A 94 -22.56 -7.62 2.92
N PHE A 95 -22.58 -7.42 4.24
CA PHE A 95 -21.42 -6.99 5.02
C PHE A 95 -20.80 -5.64 4.59
N GLN A 96 -21.55 -4.79 3.90
CA GLN A 96 -21.05 -3.49 3.41
C GLN A 96 -20.54 -2.58 4.54
N LYS A 97 -21.17 -2.61 5.72
CA LYS A 97 -20.69 -1.84 6.89
C LYS A 97 -19.31 -2.29 7.37
N ALA A 98 -19.01 -3.60 7.35
CA ALA A 98 -17.68 -4.10 7.69
C ALA A 98 -16.63 -3.66 6.67
N LEU A 99 -16.94 -3.82 5.39
CA LEU A 99 -16.11 -3.30 4.28
C LEU A 99 -15.84 -1.80 4.43
N ALA A 100 -16.88 -1.01 4.64
CA ALA A 100 -16.76 0.43 4.78
C ALA A 100 -15.99 0.84 6.05
N TYR A 101 -16.13 0.10 7.15
CA TYR A 101 -15.36 0.32 8.37
C TYR A 101 -13.86 0.20 8.10
N GLY A 102 -13.44 -0.88 7.44
CA GLY A 102 -12.05 -1.05 7.02
C GLY A 102 -11.59 0.05 6.07
N PHE A 103 -12.42 0.37 5.06
CA PHE A 103 -12.12 1.37 4.04
C PHE A 103 -11.83 2.75 4.64
N VAL A 104 -12.71 3.24 5.51
CA VAL A 104 -12.53 4.57 6.10
C VAL A 104 -11.43 4.60 7.16
N ALA A 105 -11.01 3.47 7.73
CA ALA A 105 -9.92 3.43 8.70
C ALA A 105 -8.52 3.63 8.07
N HIS A 106 -8.40 3.47 6.76
CA HIS A 106 -7.13 3.51 6.01
C HIS A 106 -6.58 4.92 5.78
N ASN A 107 -7.46 5.89 5.52
CA ASN A 107 -7.23 7.21 4.93
C ASN A 107 -6.03 8.08 5.42
N ASP A 108 -5.69 9.08 4.61
CA ASP A 108 -4.55 10.00 4.73
C ASP A 108 -4.86 11.30 5.50
N VAL A 109 -6.05 11.40 6.10
CA VAL A 109 -6.51 12.58 6.85
C VAL A 109 -6.42 12.36 8.36
N TRP A 110 -6.83 11.19 8.83
CA TRP A 110 -6.77 10.79 10.24
C TRP A 110 -6.58 9.29 10.44
N GLY A 111 -6.67 8.51 9.36
CA GLY A 111 -6.61 7.05 9.37
C GLY A 111 -5.19 6.51 9.55
N ALA A 112 -5.02 5.25 9.15
CA ALA A 112 -3.74 4.57 9.24
C ALA A 112 -2.66 5.33 8.44
N ASP A 113 -2.94 5.71 7.20
CA ASP A 113 -1.99 6.39 6.32
C ASP A 113 -1.59 7.76 6.80
N PHE A 114 -2.47 8.46 7.51
CA PHE A 114 -2.09 9.70 8.15
C PHE A 114 -0.85 9.54 9.04
N THR A 115 -0.73 8.41 9.75
CA THR A 115 0.47 8.13 10.57
C THR A 115 1.69 7.68 9.74
N ALA A 116 1.45 7.06 8.58
CA ALA A 116 2.51 6.66 7.65
C ALA A 116 3.14 7.88 6.95
N HIS A 117 2.32 8.88 6.57
CA HIS A 117 2.74 9.98 5.70
C HIS A 117 2.87 11.34 6.39
N HIS A 118 2.02 11.64 7.38
CA HIS A 118 1.89 13.01 7.91
C HIS A 118 2.21 13.14 9.40
N GLN A 119 2.17 12.07 10.19
CA GLN A 119 2.48 12.21 11.61
C GLN A 119 2.88 10.88 12.25
N ALA A 120 4.19 10.65 12.35
CA ALA A 120 4.69 9.53 13.13
C ALA A 120 4.22 9.65 14.59
N GLN A 121 3.81 8.54 15.19
CA GLN A 121 3.26 8.49 16.54
C GLN A 121 4.29 8.07 17.59
N SER A 122 5.37 7.40 17.17
CA SER A 122 6.37 6.79 18.04
C SER A 122 7.77 7.39 17.96
N ILE A 123 8.08 8.11 16.88
CA ILE A 123 9.38 8.72 16.63
C ILE A 123 9.20 10.18 16.23
N ALA A 124 10.17 11.02 16.58
CA ALA A 124 10.27 12.37 16.05
C ALA A 124 11.06 12.33 14.73
N PRO A 125 10.78 13.23 13.77
CA PRO A 125 11.68 13.45 12.66
C PRO A 125 13.06 13.91 13.15
N PRO A 126 14.16 13.54 12.46
CA PRO A 126 15.46 14.15 12.65
C PRO A 126 15.42 15.69 12.54
N ASP A 127 16.28 16.39 13.27
CA ASP A 127 16.34 17.86 13.25
C ASP A 127 16.66 18.42 11.84
N ASP A 128 17.35 17.63 11.02
CA ASP A 128 17.75 17.96 9.65
C ASP A 128 16.84 17.31 8.58
N PHE A 129 15.61 16.93 8.96
CA PHE A 129 14.68 16.32 8.01
C PHE A 129 14.43 17.26 6.81
N PRO A 130 14.64 16.78 5.56
CA PRO A 130 14.47 17.61 4.40
C PRO A 130 13.00 18.05 4.28
N LEU A 131 12.78 19.27 3.80
CA LEU A 131 11.45 19.73 3.46
C LEU A 131 10.89 18.87 2.33
N VAL A 132 9.92 18.00 2.65
CA VAL A 132 9.15 17.26 1.66
C VAL A 132 7.95 18.13 1.26
N PRO A 133 7.83 18.55 -0.01
CA PRO A 133 6.76 19.45 -0.40
C PRO A 133 5.37 18.89 -0.13
N GLY A 134 4.57 19.61 0.66
CA GLY A 134 3.20 19.21 1.03
C GLY A 134 3.08 18.52 2.38
N GLU A 135 4.19 18.20 3.05
CA GLU A 135 4.17 17.64 4.40
C GLU A 135 4.32 18.74 5.46
N ILE A 136 3.52 18.65 6.51
CA ILE A 136 3.57 19.57 7.66
C ILE A 136 4.45 18.98 8.76
N GLU A 137 4.20 17.71 9.08
CA GLU A 137 5.04 16.84 9.87
C GLU A 137 5.20 15.55 9.05
N PRO A 138 6.35 14.86 9.07
CA PRO A 138 6.49 13.62 8.32
C PRO A 138 5.96 12.43 9.12
N GLY A 139 5.28 11.54 8.40
CA GLY A 139 4.86 10.26 8.92
C GLY A 139 6.01 9.26 9.06
N TYR A 140 5.75 8.15 9.75
CA TYR A 140 6.77 7.16 10.04
C TYR A 140 7.43 6.62 8.77
N VAL A 141 6.64 6.30 7.76
CA VAL A 141 7.14 5.68 6.53
C VAL A 141 7.96 6.69 5.73
N MET A 142 7.54 7.97 5.70
CA MET A 142 8.32 9.05 5.10
C MET A 142 9.67 9.25 5.79
N ILE A 143 9.70 9.22 7.13
CA ILE A 143 10.94 9.31 7.90
C ILE A 143 11.92 8.20 7.48
N LYS A 144 11.43 6.95 7.40
CA LYS A 144 12.26 5.80 7.03
C LYS A 144 12.64 5.81 5.55
N ALA A 145 11.78 6.31 4.66
CA ALA A 145 12.04 6.41 3.23
C ALA A 145 13.13 7.44 2.92
N VAL A 146 13.13 8.59 3.61
CA VAL A 146 14.22 9.57 3.53
C VAL A 146 15.53 8.97 4.05
N ALA A 147 15.50 8.26 5.19
CA ALA A 147 16.69 7.60 5.72
C ALA A 147 17.24 6.53 4.76
N LEU A 148 16.37 5.79 4.08
CA LEU A 148 16.77 4.83 3.04
C LEU A 148 17.35 5.53 1.82
N ASN A 149 16.74 6.62 1.36
CA ASN A 149 17.24 7.41 0.22
C ASN A 149 18.62 8.04 0.49
N ALA A 150 18.93 8.31 1.76
CA ALA A 150 20.23 8.78 2.23
C ALA A 150 21.28 7.66 2.44
N ASP A 151 20.88 6.38 2.36
CA ASP A 151 21.84 5.28 2.46
C ASP A 151 22.86 5.36 1.30
N PRO A 152 24.19 5.31 1.55
CA PRO A 152 25.19 5.52 0.51
C PRO A 152 25.08 4.53 -0.66
N THR A 153 24.71 3.28 -0.41
CA THR A 153 24.57 2.28 -1.49
C THR A 153 23.32 2.54 -2.32
N ILE A 154 22.19 2.84 -1.68
CA ILE A 154 20.96 3.26 -2.39
C ILE A 154 21.20 4.54 -3.19
N ASN A 155 21.83 5.54 -2.59
CA ASN A 155 22.16 6.79 -3.28
C ASN A 155 23.03 6.53 -4.52
N ASN A 156 24.08 5.73 -4.39
CA ASN A 156 24.93 5.36 -5.52
C ASN A 156 24.16 4.61 -6.62
N TYR A 157 23.21 3.73 -6.25
CA TYR A 157 22.35 3.08 -7.23
C TYR A 157 21.50 4.10 -7.99
N PHE A 158 20.85 5.04 -7.30
CA PHE A 158 20.04 6.07 -7.95
C PHE A 158 20.87 7.02 -8.83
N GLU A 159 22.03 7.48 -8.34
CA GLU A 159 22.92 8.33 -9.14
C GLU A 159 23.45 7.60 -10.38
N SER A 160 23.71 6.29 -10.29
CA SER A 160 24.09 5.48 -11.46
C SER A 160 22.99 5.38 -12.53
N LEU A 161 21.74 5.64 -12.15
CA LEU A 161 20.58 5.72 -13.05
C LEU A 161 20.31 7.16 -13.52
N GLY A 162 21.11 8.14 -13.10
CA GLY A 162 20.91 9.55 -13.39
C GLY A 162 19.85 10.23 -12.51
N LEU A 163 19.51 9.65 -11.36
CA LEU A 163 18.57 10.22 -10.39
C LEU A 163 19.32 10.86 -9.21
N TYR A 164 19.39 12.18 -9.20
CA TYR A 164 20.16 12.98 -8.25
C TYR A 164 19.25 13.63 -7.20
N ASN A 165 19.68 13.62 -5.93
CA ASN A 165 18.96 14.25 -4.82
C ASN A 165 18.81 15.78 -4.99
N ALA A 166 19.72 16.42 -5.74
CA ALA A 166 19.69 17.86 -5.95
C ALA A 166 18.54 18.33 -6.87
N ASP A 167 17.98 17.43 -7.69
CA ASP A 167 16.82 17.73 -8.53
C ASP A 167 15.53 17.38 -7.77
N PRO A 168 14.62 18.34 -7.52
CA PRO A 168 13.40 18.08 -6.74
C PRO A 168 12.46 17.04 -7.34
N GLY A 169 12.37 16.94 -8.67
CA GLY A 169 11.53 15.95 -9.34
C GLY A 169 12.10 14.54 -9.20
N GLN A 170 13.41 14.41 -9.36
CA GLN A 170 14.13 13.14 -9.18
C GLN A 170 14.15 12.72 -7.71
N PHE A 171 14.31 13.67 -6.78
CA PHE A 171 14.20 13.40 -5.34
C PHE A 171 12.84 12.79 -4.98
N ARG A 172 11.74 13.34 -5.49
CA ARG A 172 10.39 12.78 -5.26
C ARG A 172 10.26 11.35 -5.80
N LEU A 173 10.74 11.10 -7.01
CA LEU A 173 10.71 9.76 -7.61
C LEU A 173 11.57 8.76 -6.81
N ARG A 174 12.76 9.17 -6.37
CA ARG A 174 13.60 8.34 -5.50
C ARG A 174 12.90 8.04 -4.18
N LEU A 175 12.26 9.04 -3.59
CA LEU A 175 11.53 8.90 -2.34
C LEU A 175 10.33 7.95 -2.50
N GLU A 176 9.61 8.02 -3.62
CA GLU A 176 8.54 7.07 -3.95
C GLU A 176 9.04 5.63 -4.08
N LEU A 177 10.20 5.41 -4.72
CA LEU A 177 10.81 4.08 -4.79
C LEU A 177 11.24 3.58 -3.40
N CYS A 178 11.83 4.46 -2.58
CA CYS A 178 12.20 4.13 -1.20
C CYS A 178 10.98 3.86 -0.32
N HIS A 179 9.90 4.60 -0.54
CA HIS A 179 8.64 4.47 0.19
C HIS A 179 8.11 3.03 0.09
N ASN A 180 7.96 2.54 -1.14
CA ASN A 180 7.43 1.21 -1.42
C ASN A 180 8.30 0.08 -0.82
N LEU A 181 9.62 0.30 -0.74
CA LEU A 181 10.56 -0.62 -0.08
C LEU A 181 10.36 -0.64 1.44
N VAL A 182 10.11 0.51 2.06
CA VAL A 182 9.86 0.64 3.51
C VAL A 182 8.52 0.02 3.89
N GLU A 183 7.46 0.29 3.14
CA GLU A 183 6.14 -0.34 3.37
C GLU A 183 6.24 -1.88 3.30
N SER A 184 6.89 -2.40 2.26
CA SER A 184 7.09 -3.83 2.07
C SER A 184 7.98 -4.46 3.15
N ALA A 185 8.97 -3.72 3.66
CA ALA A 185 9.76 -4.16 4.81
C ALA A 185 8.91 -4.25 6.07
N GLY A 186 8.01 -3.28 6.28
CA GLY A 186 7.01 -3.29 7.33
C GLY A 186 6.12 -4.53 7.28
N ASP A 187 5.62 -4.88 6.09
CA ASP A 187 4.82 -6.08 5.88
C ASP A 187 5.58 -7.37 6.20
N LEU A 188 6.87 -7.42 5.85
CA LEU A 188 7.74 -8.53 6.25
C LEU A 188 7.98 -8.60 7.76
N ILE A 189 7.92 -7.48 8.48
CA ILE A 189 7.97 -7.46 9.95
C ILE A 189 6.63 -7.94 10.52
N ILE A 190 5.50 -7.45 9.99
CA ILE A 190 4.16 -7.87 10.42
C ILE A 190 3.98 -9.36 10.27
N ARG A 191 4.44 -9.96 9.16
CA ARG A 191 4.33 -11.42 8.96
C ARG A 191 5.00 -12.24 10.08
N LYS A 192 6.03 -11.69 10.73
CA LYS A 192 6.73 -12.37 11.85
C LYS A 192 5.92 -12.30 13.14
N VAL A 193 5.09 -11.27 13.27
CA VAL A 193 4.18 -11.05 14.40
C VAL A 193 2.85 -11.79 14.19
N ASP A 194 2.38 -11.86 12.96
CA ASP A 194 1.16 -12.53 12.54
C ASP A 194 1.45 -13.44 11.34
N ALA A 195 1.85 -14.68 11.64
CA ALA A 195 2.23 -15.67 10.63
C ALA A 195 1.10 -16.02 9.64
N ARG A 196 -0.15 -15.69 9.99
CA ARG A 196 -1.32 -15.98 9.15
C ARG A 196 -1.77 -14.81 8.29
N ILE A 197 -1.08 -13.66 8.36
CA ILE A 197 -1.51 -12.45 7.67
C ILE A 197 -1.64 -12.64 6.15
N GLY A 198 -0.76 -13.44 5.54
CA GLY A 198 -0.84 -13.77 4.11
C GLY A 198 -2.09 -14.59 3.77
N GLU A 199 -2.45 -15.58 4.60
CA GLU A 199 -3.68 -16.36 4.41
C GLU A 199 -4.93 -15.50 4.59
N ASP A 200 -4.92 -14.58 5.55
CA ASP A 200 -6.04 -13.70 5.82
C ASP A 200 -6.27 -12.72 4.67
N ILE A 201 -5.21 -12.17 4.06
CA ILE A 201 -5.31 -11.34 2.85
C ILE A 201 -5.91 -12.14 1.68
N ILE A 202 -5.42 -13.38 1.45
CA ILE A 202 -5.98 -14.25 0.40
C ILE A 202 -7.46 -14.51 0.66
N ALA A 203 -7.82 -14.91 1.88
CA ALA A 203 -9.21 -15.22 2.23
C ALA A 203 -10.12 -14.00 2.03
N ALA A 204 -9.68 -12.83 2.50
CA ALA A 204 -10.40 -11.57 2.35
C ALA A 204 -10.64 -11.22 0.87
N ALA A 205 -9.63 -11.38 0.00
CA ALA A 205 -9.74 -11.13 -1.43
C ALA A 205 -10.60 -12.18 -2.17
N VAL A 206 -10.56 -13.45 -1.77
CA VAL A 206 -11.32 -14.54 -2.42
C VAL A 206 -12.81 -14.44 -2.11
N VAL A 207 -13.19 -14.16 -0.87
CA VAL A 207 -14.61 -14.14 -0.45
C VAL A 207 -15.38 -12.90 -0.90
N ARG A 208 -14.77 -12.01 -1.68
CA ARG A 208 -15.42 -10.81 -2.21
C ARG A 208 -16.47 -11.11 -3.28
N ASP A 209 -17.60 -10.40 -3.19
CA ASP A 209 -18.63 -10.34 -4.21
C ASP A 209 -18.72 -8.94 -4.87
N LYS A 210 -19.66 -8.77 -5.79
CA LYS A 210 -19.87 -7.50 -6.51
C LYS A 210 -20.52 -6.40 -5.66
N SER A 211 -20.99 -6.71 -4.45
CA SER A 211 -21.70 -5.74 -3.61
C SER A 211 -20.81 -4.60 -3.16
N PHE A 212 -19.50 -4.85 -3.03
CA PHE A 212 -18.52 -3.82 -2.68
C PHE A 212 -18.23 -2.88 -3.85
N GLN A 213 -18.04 -3.39 -5.07
CA GLN A 213 -17.92 -2.55 -6.27
C GLN A 213 -19.14 -1.62 -6.43
N ASN A 214 -20.34 -2.17 -6.20
CA ASN A 214 -21.57 -1.38 -6.26
C ASN A 214 -21.65 -0.33 -5.15
N LEU A 215 -21.14 -0.63 -3.96
CA LEU A 215 -20.99 0.35 -2.89
C LEU A 215 -20.06 1.49 -3.32
N LEU A 216 -18.86 1.18 -3.82
CA LEU A 216 -17.90 2.20 -4.26
C LEU A 216 -18.47 3.09 -5.37
N ILE A 217 -19.15 2.50 -6.37
CA ILE A 217 -19.84 3.24 -7.43
C ILE A 217 -20.90 4.17 -6.88
N THR A 218 -21.71 3.68 -5.94
CA THR A 218 -22.79 4.47 -5.32
C THR A 218 -22.23 5.59 -4.44
N ALA A 219 -21.11 5.34 -3.76
CA ALA A 219 -20.45 6.30 -2.88
C ALA A 219 -19.75 7.41 -3.67
N LEU A 220 -18.98 7.06 -4.70
CA LEU A 220 -18.32 8.04 -5.57
C LEU A 220 -19.34 8.84 -6.38
N ASN A 221 -20.44 8.21 -6.79
CA ASN A 221 -21.54 8.83 -7.54
C ASN A 221 -21.07 9.62 -8.78
N ASN A 222 -20.08 9.08 -9.49
CA ASN A 222 -19.58 9.62 -10.74
C ASN A 222 -19.53 8.50 -11.80
N PRO A 223 -20.45 8.51 -12.79
CA PRO A 223 -20.55 7.47 -13.80
C PRO A 223 -19.27 7.23 -14.62
N ASP A 224 -18.43 8.24 -14.80
CA ASP A 224 -17.20 8.17 -15.61
C ASP A 224 -16.19 7.16 -15.03
N TYR A 225 -16.23 6.95 -13.71
CA TYR A 225 -15.35 6.02 -13.01
C TYR A 225 -15.94 4.61 -12.83
N ASN A 226 -17.16 4.35 -13.29
CA ASN A 226 -17.82 3.06 -13.06
C ASN A 226 -17.04 1.88 -13.66
N SER A 227 -16.51 2.02 -14.88
CA SER A 227 -15.69 0.96 -15.50
C SER A 227 -14.38 0.79 -14.75
N ALA A 228 -13.71 1.90 -14.44
CA ALA A 228 -12.45 1.90 -13.70
C ALA A 228 -12.58 1.21 -12.34
N ILE A 229 -13.64 1.48 -11.56
CA ILE A 229 -13.87 0.79 -10.27
C ILE A 229 -14.00 -0.71 -10.46
N ARG A 230 -14.79 -1.16 -11.46
CA ARG A 230 -15.03 -2.59 -11.68
C ARG A 230 -13.78 -3.32 -12.13
N GLU A 231 -13.03 -2.72 -13.05
CA GLU A 231 -11.83 -3.31 -13.62
C GLU A 231 -10.70 -3.37 -12.57
N ASN A 232 -10.42 -2.24 -11.91
CA ASN A 232 -9.35 -2.16 -10.93
C ASN A 232 -9.64 -3.00 -9.68
N GLU A 233 -10.89 -3.11 -9.22
CA GLU A 233 -11.22 -4.00 -8.09
C GLU A 233 -10.94 -5.48 -8.43
N VAL A 234 -11.27 -5.93 -9.65
CA VAL A 234 -10.98 -7.30 -10.08
C VAL A 234 -9.48 -7.57 -10.17
N LEU A 235 -8.72 -6.61 -10.69
CA LEU A 235 -7.25 -6.70 -10.76
C LEU A 235 -6.64 -6.68 -9.36
N PHE A 236 -7.08 -5.77 -8.51
CA PHE A 236 -6.60 -5.62 -7.13
C PHE A 236 -6.83 -6.87 -6.30
N ARG A 237 -8.00 -7.53 -6.42
CA ARG A 237 -8.24 -8.83 -5.77
C ARG A 237 -7.21 -9.89 -6.16
N ARG A 238 -6.90 -9.99 -7.46
CA ARG A 238 -5.91 -10.97 -7.94
C ARG A 238 -4.53 -10.65 -7.40
N PHE A 239 -4.17 -9.38 -7.37
CA PHE A 239 -2.93 -8.93 -6.79
C PHE A 239 -2.85 -9.27 -5.29
N MET A 240 -3.90 -8.99 -4.51
CA MET A 240 -3.94 -9.36 -3.08
C MET A 240 -3.80 -10.86 -2.84
N VAL A 241 -4.37 -11.71 -3.71
CA VAL A 241 -4.15 -13.17 -3.63
C VAL A 241 -2.68 -13.53 -3.87
N GLN A 242 -2.05 -12.93 -4.87
CA GLN A 242 -0.63 -13.15 -5.17
C GLN A 242 0.28 -12.63 -4.05
N TYR A 243 -0.01 -11.43 -3.56
CA TYR A 243 0.70 -10.78 -2.47
C TYR A 243 0.65 -11.62 -1.19
N GLY A 244 -0.54 -12.05 -0.79
CA GLY A 244 -0.71 -12.95 0.34
C GLY A 244 0.02 -14.29 0.14
N ALA A 245 0.07 -14.82 -1.09
CA ALA A 245 0.82 -16.04 -1.39
C ALA A 245 2.34 -15.86 -1.21
N ILE A 246 2.90 -14.71 -1.59
CA ILE A 246 4.31 -14.37 -1.32
C ILE A 246 4.56 -14.35 0.19
N LEU A 247 3.65 -13.76 0.97
CA LEU A 247 3.80 -13.65 2.42
C LEU A 247 3.74 -14.99 3.16
N ILE A 248 3.13 -16.03 2.59
CA ILE A 248 3.10 -17.39 3.17
C ILE A 248 4.43 -18.13 2.93
N LEU A 249 5.25 -17.69 1.97
CA LEU A 249 6.52 -18.36 1.66
C LEU A 249 7.51 -18.27 2.85
N PRO A 250 8.49 -19.20 2.92
CA PRO A 250 9.64 -19.08 3.82
C PRO A 250 10.34 -17.72 3.67
N GLU A 251 10.92 -17.20 4.75
CA GLU A 251 11.38 -15.81 4.85
C GLU A 251 12.27 -15.36 3.68
N PHE A 252 13.29 -16.15 3.34
CA PHE A 252 14.17 -15.81 2.23
C PHE A 252 13.44 -15.75 0.87
N ARG A 253 12.40 -16.60 0.67
CA ARG A 253 11.61 -16.62 -0.57
C ARG A 253 10.60 -15.49 -0.61
N ALA A 254 10.00 -15.13 0.52
CA ALA A 254 9.08 -14.01 0.59
C ALA A 254 9.80 -12.69 0.35
N LEU A 255 10.98 -12.50 0.96
CA LEU A 255 11.82 -11.33 0.70
C LEU A 255 12.18 -11.24 -0.79
N LYS A 256 12.62 -12.35 -1.39
CA LYS A 256 12.94 -12.38 -2.82
C LYS A 256 11.72 -12.10 -3.70
N GLY A 257 10.58 -12.73 -3.41
CA GLY A 257 9.34 -12.54 -4.17
C GLY A 257 8.81 -11.09 -4.10
N LEU A 258 8.91 -10.45 -2.93
CA LEU A 258 8.56 -9.04 -2.79
C LEU A 258 9.56 -8.13 -3.52
N ALA A 259 10.86 -8.41 -3.43
CA ALA A 259 11.87 -7.65 -4.17
C ALA A 259 11.66 -7.74 -5.70
N GLU A 260 11.34 -8.92 -6.21
CA GLU A 260 10.99 -9.12 -7.63
C GLU A 260 9.73 -8.33 -8.02
N SER A 261 8.68 -8.37 -7.19
CA SER A 261 7.46 -7.58 -7.42
C SER A 261 7.74 -6.08 -7.45
N LEU A 262 8.47 -5.57 -6.45
CA LEU A 262 8.84 -4.16 -6.35
C LEU A 262 9.75 -3.71 -7.51
N ALA A 263 10.65 -4.59 -7.97
CA ALA A 263 11.49 -4.31 -9.12
C ALA A 263 10.68 -4.17 -10.42
N GLN A 264 9.67 -5.03 -10.63
CA GLN A 264 8.77 -4.92 -11.78
C GLN A 264 8.01 -3.59 -11.75
N SER A 265 7.43 -3.24 -10.59
CA SER A 265 6.74 -1.96 -10.40
C SER A 265 7.69 -0.76 -10.61
N GLY A 266 8.89 -0.83 -10.04
CA GLY A 266 9.90 0.22 -10.13
C GLY A 266 10.41 0.47 -11.55
N VAL A 267 10.61 -0.58 -12.35
CA VAL A 267 10.97 -0.46 -13.79
C VAL A 267 9.91 0.33 -14.53
N LEU A 268 8.63 -0.01 -14.32
CA LEU A 268 7.52 0.65 -14.99
C LEU A 268 7.40 2.12 -14.56
N LEU A 269 7.60 2.41 -13.27
CA LEU A 269 7.59 3.77 -12.72
C LEU A 269 8.73 4.62 -13.29
N LEU A 270 9.96 4.11 -13.26
CA LEU A 270 11.13 4.77 -13.82
C LEU A 270 10.95 5.08 -15.31
N LYS A 271 10.37 4.14 -16.07
CA LYS A 271 10.08 4.34 -17.49
C LYS A 271 9.02 5.41 -17.71
N LYS A 272 7.92 5.37 -16.95
CA LYS A 272 6.81 6.33 -17.09
C LYS A 272 7.20 7.75 -16.65
N MET A 273 7.90 7.88 -15.54
CA MET A 273 8.15 9.16 -14.87
C MET A 273 9.43 9.85 -15.32
N ALA A 274 10.47 9.08 -15.69
CA ALA A 274 11.79 9.61 -16.03
C ALA A 274 12.31 9.14 -17.41
N GLY A 275 11.56 8.28 -18.11
CA GLY A 275 12.02 7.70 -19.38
C GLY A 275 13.19 6.72 -19.23
N ILE A 276 13.51 6.30 -17.99
CA ILE A 276 14.65 5.44 -17.68
C ILE A 276 14.26 3.99 -17.91
N ASP A 277 15.02 3.30 -18.78
CA ASP A 277 14.97 1.85 -18.91
C ASP A 277 16.06 1.22 -18.05
N ILE A 278 15.69 0.25 -17.21
CA ILE A 278 16.62 -0.52 -16.40
C ILE A 278 16.34 -2.03 -16.59
N PRO A 279 17.37 -2.87 -16.76
CA PRO A 279 17.17 -4.32 -16.78
C PRO A 279 16.53 -4.82 -15.48
N LEU A 280 15.54 -5.72 -15.59
CA LEU A 280 14.80 -6.23 -14.44
C LEU A 280 15.70 -6.88 -13.39
N ASP A 281 16.75 -7.60 -13.80
CA ASP A 281 17.71 -8.23 -12.89
C ASP A 281 18.44 -7.18 -12.03
N ARG A 282 18.79 -6.04 -12.64
CA ARG A 282 19.42 -4.92 -11.93
C ARG A 282 18.44 -4.23 -10.98
N ALA A 283 17.20 -4.01 -11.42
CA ALA A 283 16.15 -3.47 -10.54
C ALA A 283 15.88 -4.41 -9.35
N THR A 284 15.92 -5.73 -9.58
CA THR A 284 15.74 -6.75 -8.54
C THR A 284 16.88 -6.73 -7.52
N GLU A 285 18.12 -6.58 -7.97
CA GLU A 285 19.28 -6.41 -7.06
C GLU A 285 19.12 -5.17 -6.16
N ILE A 286 18.73 -4.03 -6.75
CA ILE A 286 18.51 -2.78 -6.01
C ILE A 286 17.35 -2.95 -5.01
N ALA A 287 16.24 -3.54 -5.44
CA ALA A 287 15.09 -3.79 -4.59
C ALA A 287 15.41 -4.76 -3.45
N GLU A 288 16.17 -5.83 -3.71
CA GLU A 288 16.57 -6.79 -2.66
C GLU A 288 17.48 -6.14 -1.61
N TYR A 289 18.45 -5.32 -2.04
CA TYR A 289 19.29 -4.55 -1.13
C TYR A 289 18.44 -3.55 -0.33
N GLY A 290 17.63 -2.75 -1.00
CA GLY A 290 16.80 -1.73 -0.40
C GLY A 290 15.78 -2.29 0.59
N LEU A 291 15.19 -3.44 0.30
CA LEU A 291 14.25 -4.12 1.19
C LEU A 291 14.95 -4.63 2.45
N LYS A 292 16.14 -5.24 2.33
CA LYS A 292 16.95 -5.66 3.48
C LYS A 292 17.34 -4.47 4.36
N LYS A 293 17.77 -3.36 3.74
CA LYS A 293 18.13 -2.13 4.45
C LYS A 293 16.91 -1.51 5.14
N SER A 294 15.77 -1.49 4.47
CA SER A 294 14.50 -1.00 5.03
C SER A 294 14.06 -1.80 6.25
N ILE A 295 14.20 -3.14 6.22
CA ILE A 295 13.94 -3.99 7.39
C ILE A 295 14.84 -3.58 8.55
N GLN A 296 16.14 -3.31 8.32
CA GLN A 296 17.05 -2.86 9.37
C GLN A 296 16.64 -1.50 9.96
N LEU A 297 16.20 -0.56 9.11
CA LEU A 297 15.74 0.76 9.53
C LEU A 297 14.44 0.71 10.33
N CYS A 298 13.54 -0.23 10.02
CA CYS A 298 12.23 -0.34 10.63
C CYS A 298 12.19 -1.24 11.87
N ALA A 299 12.92 -2.35 11.87
CA ALA A 299 12.81 -3.39 12.91
C ALA A 299 12.89 -2.88 14.36
N PRO A 300 13.68 -1.85 14.72
CA PRO A 300 13.77 -1.37 16.10
C PRO A 300 12.48 -0.78 16.66
N ASP A 301 11.66 -0.11 15.84
CA ASP A 301 10.55 0.74 16.30
C ASP A 301 9.22 0.50 15.57
N TYR A 302 9.21 -0.27 14.47
CA TYR A 302 8.02 -0.51 13.64
C TYR A 302 6.78 -0.93 14.42
N MET A 303 6.90 -1.93 15.29
CA MET A 303 5.76 -2.44 16.05
C MET A 303 5.29 -1.47 17.15
N ASN A 304 6.13 -0.54 17.58
CA ASN A 304 5.70 0.51 18.48
C ASN A 304 4.83 1.53 17.72
N GLU A 305 5.27 1.92 16.52
CA GLU A 305 4.49 2.78 15.63
C GLU A 305 3.12 2.18 15.32
N VAL A 306 3.07 0.95 14.80
CA VAL A 306 1.82 0.27 14.42
C VAL A 306 0.83 0.19 15.59
N ARG A 307 1.31 -0.05 16.82
CA ARG A 307 0.43 -0.07 18.00
C ARG A 307 -0.19 1.29 18.28
N LYS A 308 0.61 2.36 18.21
CA LYS A 308 0.11 3.73 18.39
C LYS A 308 -0.83 4.15 17.25
N THR A 309 -0.54 3.73 16.01
CA THR A 309 -1.47 3.91 14.88
C THR A 309 -2.81 3.22 15.16
N ILE A 310 -2.82 1.98 15.64
CA ILE A 310 -4.07 1.27 16.01
C ILE A 310 -4.84 2.04 17.09
N GLU A 311 -4.15 2.56 18.10
CA GLU A 311 -4.78 3.36 19.17
C GLU A 311 -5.40 4.64 18.62
N LYS A 312 -4.65 5.40 17.83
CA LYS A 312 -5.13 6.63 17.17
C LYS A 312 -6.34 6.34 16.29
N VAL A 313 -6.23 5.39 15.36
CA VAL A 313 -7.33 5.05 14.44
C VAL A 313 -8.59 4.63 15.21
N ARG A 314 -8.47 3.82 16.28
CA ARG A 314 -9.63 3.47 17.13
C ARG A 314 -10.27 4.70 17.77
N LEU A 315 -9.48 5.66 18.24
CA LEU A 315 -9.99 6.90 18.84
C LEU A 315 -10.71 7.76 17.78
N GLU A 316 -10.09 7.94 16.61
CA GLU A 316 -10.68 8.70 15.50
C GLU A 316 -12.00 8.08 15.02
N MET A 317 -12.04 6.76 14.83
CA MET A 317 -13.25 6.02 14.46
C MET A 317 -14.36 6.18 15.51
N ARG A 318 -14.03 6.08 16.81
CA ARG A 318 -14.99 6.28 17.91
C ARG A 318 -15.53 7.71 17.96
N SER A 319 -14.65 8.70 17.84
CA SER A 319 -15.04 10.13 17.89
C SER A 319 -15.98 10.52 16.75
N ARG A 320 -15.88 9.83 15.60
CA ARG A 320 -16.76 9.99 14.43
C ARG A 320 -17.99 9.08 14.44
N ASN A 321 -18.25 8.38 15.54
CA ASN A 321 -19.35 7.42 15.67
C ASN A 321 -19.35 6.29 14.61
N ILE A 322 -18.16 5.89 14.13
CA ILE A 322 -17.99 4.81 13.16
C ILE A 322 -17.92 3.48 13.92
N ARG A 323 -19.03 2.74 13.91
CA ARG A 323 -19.23 1.43 14.57
C ARG A 323 -20.35 0.66 13.88
N TYR A 324 -20.32 -0.67 13.91
CA TYR A 324 -21.37 -1.52 13.34
C TYR A 324 -21.45 -2.87 14.05
#